data_AF-A0A375CSU9-F1
#
_entry.id   AF-A0A375CSU9-F1
#
_cell.length_a   1.000
_cell.length_b   1.000
_cell.length_c   1.000
_cell.angle_alpha   90.00
_cell.angle_beta   90.00
_cell.angle_gamma   90.00
#
_symmetry.space_group_name_H-M   'P 1'
#
loop_
_entity.id
_entity.type
_entity.pdbx_description
1 polymer ?
#
loop_
_entity_poly.entity_id
_entity_poly.type
_entity_poly.pdbx_seq_one_letter_code
_entity_poly.pdbx_strand_id
1 'polypeptide(L)'
;MPPRTFSVVIADDHPVIQLAVKSTLSAVPDLHVCATCSSGKELFVALAEHRPDLIVTDFTMGRSEGNDDGLRLMQRLRQASPATPVVVFTMLTNGGLLTRIREAGVAAIVGKNEDPAVLRQICLGALAGHRQRLSPAIAGLMASAGARADGAASPLSPREIEVVRMFAAGSTVTTIAAYLHRSLATVATQKRSAMRKLNITSNADLVAYARDHGLA
;
A
#
# COMPACT_ATOMS: atom_id res chain seq x y z
N MET A 1 -6.15 34.46 18.04
CA MET A 1 -5.23 33.32 17.82
C MET A 1 -5.16 33.13 16.31
N PRO A 2 -3.98 33.17 15.67
CA PRO A 2 -3.92 32.92 14.22
C PRO A 2 -4.48 31.52 13.93
N PRO A 3 -5.14 31.30 12.77
CA PRO A 3 -5.62 29.99 12.39
C PRO A 3 -4.45 28.99 12.40
N ARG A 4 -4.67 27.79 12.95
CA ARG A 4 -3.63 26.76 13.01
C ARG A 4 -3.37 26.27 11.60
N THR A 5 -2.21 26.60 11.05
CA THR A 5 -1.74 26.02 9.78
C THR A 5 -1.25 24.59 10.02
N PHE A 6 -1.77 23.64 9.25
CA PHE A 6 -1.35 22.25 9.29
C PHE A 6 -0.25 21.99 8.28
N SER A 7 0.82 21.36 8.75
CA SER A 7 1.99 21.00 7.95
C SER A 7 1.80 19.63 7.30
N VAL A 8 2.05 19.56 5.99
CA VAL A 8 1.89 18.34 5.19
C VAL A 8 3.19 17.97 4.50
N VAL A 9 3.59 16.70 4.61
CA VAL A 9 4.66 16.13 3.78
C VAL A 9 4.05 15.27 2.68
N ILE A 10 4.56 15.41 1.46
CA ILE A 10 4.17 14.59 0.30
C ILE A 10 5.33 13.66 -0.05
N ALA A 11 5.07 12.38 -0.28
CA ALA A 11 6.07 11.42 -0.76
C ALA A 11 5.57 10.67 -1.99
N ASP A 12 6.27 10.81 -3.11
CA ASP A 12 5.96 10.15 -4.39
C ASP A 12 7.19 10.20 -5.30
N ASP A 13 7.56 9.14 -6.01
CA ASP A 13 8.71 9.14 -6.93
C ASP A 13 8.42 9.74 -8.31
N HIS A 14 7.20 10.26 -8.53
CA HIS A 14 6.77 10.95 -9.73
C HIS A 14 6.61 12.46 -9.48
N PRO A 15 7.51 13.32 -10.02
CA PRO A 15 7.48 14.77 -9.81
C PRO A 15 6.16 15.44 -10.22
N VAL A 16 5.50 14.93 -11.27
CA VAL A 16 4.19 15.43 -11.74
C VAL A 16 3.11 15.20 -10.67
N ILE A 17 3.16 14.06 -9.97
CA ILE A 17 2.20 13.76 -8.90
C ILE A 17 2.47 14.65 -7.69
N GLN A 18 3.73 14.83 -7.29
CA GLN A 18 4.09 15.77 -6.22
C GLN A 18 3.54 17.18 -6.49
N LEU A 19 3.71 17.67 -7.73
CA LEU A 19 3.21 18.99 -8.14
C LEU A 19 1.68 19.06 -8.09
N ALA A 20 0.98 18.05 -8.60
CA ALA A 20 -0.48 17.98 -8.58
C ALA A 20 -1.04 17.95 -7.16
N VAL A 21 -0.47 17.10 -6.28
CA VAL A 21 -0.87 17.02 -4.86
C VAL A 21 -0.57 18.34 -4.15
N LYS A 22 0.62 18.92 -4.36
CA LYS A 22 0.99 20.21 -3.77
C LYS A 22 0.02 21.31 -4.18
N SER A 23 -0.28 21.44 -5.47
CA SER A 23 -1.27 22.40 -5.98
C SER A 23 -2.66 22.21 -5.35
N THR A 24 -3.11 20.95 -5.27
CA THR A 24 -4.41 20.59 -4.69
C THR A 24 -4.52 20.97 -3.22
N LEU A 25 -3.46 20.73 -2.43
CA LEU A 25 -3.48 21.02 -0.99
C LEU A 25 -3.22 22.49 -0.69
N SER A 26 -2.37 23.17 -1.46
CA SER A 26 -2.13 24.62 -1.32
C SER A 26 -3.36 25.48 -1.63
N ALA A 27 -4.36 24.93 -2.31
CA ALA A 27 -5.66 25.60 -2.50
C ALA A 27 -6.50 25.68 -1.21
N VAL A 28 -6.06 25.03 -0.12
CA VAL A 28 -6.67 25.11 1.21
C VAL A 28 -5.88 26.11 2.07
N PRO A 29 -6.50 27.21 2.55
CA PRO A 29 -5.79 28.26 3.27
C PRO A 29 -5.00 27.78 4.51
N ASP A 30 -5.51 26.75 5.20
CA ASP A 30 -4.93 26.26 6.45
C ASP A 30 -3.96 25.08 6.25
N LEU A 31 -3.65 24.69 5.00
CA LEU A 31 -2.67 23.63 4.71
C LEU A 31 -1.40 24.21 4.09
N HIS A 32 -0.26 23.77 4.61
CA HIS A 32 1.05 24.12 4.10
C HIS A 32 1.87 22.86 3.82
N VAL A 33 2.25 22.67 2.56
CA VAL A 33 3.16 21.58 2.17
C VAL A 33 4.59 21.97 2.57
N CYS A 34 5.12 21.37 3.64
CA CYS A 34 6.43 21.68 4.18
C CYS A 34 7.58 20.94 3.51
N ALA A 35 7.34 19.74 2.95
CA ALA A 35 8.33 19.00 2.18
C ALA A 35 7.70 18.11 1.10
N THR A 36 8.49 17.82 0.08
CA THR A 36 8.21 16.82 -0.96
C THR A 36 9.38 15.84 -1.01
N CYS A 37 9.07 14.54 -0.99
CA CYS A 37 10.04 13.47 -0.91
C CYS A 37 9.85 12.53 -2.11
N SER A 38 10.95 12.01 -2.65
CA SER A 38 10.94 11.05 -3.77
C SER A 38 11.23 9.62 -3.31
N SER A 39 11.38 9.41 -2.00
CA SER A 39 11.70 8.11 -1.40
C SER A 39 11.21 8.02 0.04
N GLY A 40 11.07 6.78 0.54
CA GLY A 40 10.79 6.55 1.96
C GLY A 40 11.91 7.07 2.88
N LYS A 41 13.18 7.01 2.42
CA LYS A 41 14.31 7.56 3.17
C LYS A 41 14.19 9.07 3.36
N GLU A 42 13.93 9.82 2.29
CA GLU A 42 13.68 11.26 2.36
C GLU A 42 12.46 11.57 3.23
N LEU A 43 11.40 10.75 3.14
CA LEU A 43 10.22 10.91 3.99
C LEU A 43 10.55 10.79 5.48
N PHE A 44 11.41 9.84 5.89
CA PHE A 44 11.83 9.74 7.30
C PHE A 44 12.70 10.91 7.76
N VAL A 45 13.54 11.46 6.88
CA VAL A 45 14.30 12.70 7.17
C VAL A 45 13.33 13.86 7.39
N ALA A 46 12.40 14.08 6.44
CA ALA A 46 11.39 15.12 6.52
C ALA A 46 10.46 14.96 7.74
N LEU A 47 10.12 13.72 8.11
CA LEU A 47 9.33 13.41 9.31
C LEU A 47 10.03 13.89 10.59
N ALA A 48 11.35 13.66 10.70
CA ALA A 48 12.15 14.07 11.84
C ALA A 48 12.33 15.60 11.90
N GLU A 49 12.55 16.23 10.75
CA GLU A 49 12.79 17.68 10.64
C GLU A 49 11.52 18.51 10.83
N HIS A 50 10.42 18.12 10.18
CA HIS A 50 9.22 18.96 10.09
C HIS A 50 8.10 18.55 11.06
N ARG A 51 8.10 17.33 11.58
CA ARG A 51 7.04 16.77 12.43
C ARG A 51 5.63 17.08 11.88
N PRO A 52 5.32 16.65 10.65
CA PRO A 52 4.09 17.03 9.96
C PRO A 52 2.83 16.60 10.70
N ASP A 53 1.79 17.41 10.55
CA ASP A 53 0.43 17.09 10.99
C ASP A 53 -0.24 16.05 10.07
N LEU A 54 0.23 15.88 8.82
CA LEU A 54 -0.30 14.93 7.85
C LEU A 54 0.79 14.44 6.88
N ILE A 55 0.74 13.16 6.52
CA ILE A 55 1.56 12.59 5.45
C ILE A 55 0.65 12.15 4.32
N VAL A 56 0.96 12.58 3.09
CA VAL A 56 0.40 12.01 1.86
C VAL A 56 1.51 11.25 1.16
N THR A 57 1.37 9.94 0.98
CA THR A 57 2.45 9.10 0.44
C THR A 57 1.93 8.13 -0.60
N ASP A 58 2.71 7.89 -1.65
CA ASP A 58 2.52 6.71 -2.48
C ASP A 58 2.82 5.44 -1.68
N PHE A 59 2.20 4.34 -2.09
CA PHE A 59 2.48 3.02 -1.57
C PHE A 59 3.75 2.43 -2.18
N THR A 60 4.04 2.70 -3.46
CA THR A 60 5.20 2.15 -4.16
C THR A 60 6.06 3.28 -4.71
N MET A 61 7.29 3.42 -4.21
CA MET A 61 8.26 4.42 -4.68
C MET A 61 9.47 3.69 -5.24
N GLY A 62 9.27 3.03 -6.39
CA GLY A 62 10.16 2.01 -6.96
C GLY A 62 11.48 2.53 -7.53
N ARG A 63 11.71 3.84 -7.52
CA ARG A 63 12.98 4.45 -7.95
C ARG A 63 14.04 4.55 -6.86
N SER A 64 13.70 4.25 -5.61
CA SER A 64 14.65 4.35 -4.50
C SER A 64 15.36 3.02 -4.26
N GLU A 65 16.69 3.06 -4.10
CA GLU A 65 17.47 1.92 -3.63
C GLU A 65 17.13 1.65 -2.16
N GLY A 66 16.42 0.55 -1.89
CA GLY A 66 16.11 0.08 -0.54
C GLY A 66 14.64 -0.28 -0.34
N ASN A 67 14.37 -1.17 0.63
CA ASN A 67 13.03 -1.71 0.95
C ASN A 67 12.13 -0.71 1.71
N ASP A 68 12.17 0.58 1.40
CA ASP A 68 11.51 1.65 2.15
C ASP A 68 10.18 2.09 1.53
N ASP A 69 9.41 1.15 1.00
CA ASP A 69 8.08 1.33 0.44
C ASP A 69 7.09 0.27 0.96
N GLY A 70 5.88 0.28 0.39
CA GLY A 70 4.84 -0.71 0.64
C GLY A 70 4.35 -0.79 2.08
N LEU A 71 4.01 -2.02 2.52
CA LEU A 71 3.54 -2.26 3.88
C LEU A 71 4.61 -1.98 4.93
N ARG A 72 5.89 -2.18 4.59
CA ARG A 72 7.02 -1.91 5.49
C ARG A 72 7.14 -0.42 5.80
N LEU A 73 6.97 0.44 4.80
CA LEU A 73 6.91 1.89 5.01
C LEU A 73 5.77 2.26 5.96
N MET A 74 4.57 1.73 5.75
CA MET A 74 3.40 2.03 6.60
C MET A 74 3.64 1.64 8.06
N GLN A 75 4.21 0.45 8.28
CA GLN A 75 4.54 -0.03 9.63
C GLN A 75 5.58 0.87 10.31
N ARG A 76 6.64 1.27 9.59
CA ARG A 76 7.69 2.14 10.12
C ARG A 76 7.18 3.55 10.41
N LEU A 77 6.32 4.11 9.54
CA LEU A 77 5.69 5.42 9.79
C LEU A 77 4.83 5.38 11.06
N ARG A 78 4.05 4.32 11.25
CA ARG A 78 3.23 4.15 12.47
C ARG A 78 4.07 4.01 13.74
N GLN A 79 5.24 3.39 13.65
CA GLN A 79 6.17 3.28 14.78
C GLN A 79 6.86 4.62 15.08
N ALA A 80 7.27 5.36 14.03
CA ALA A 80 8.01 6.61 14.17
C ALA A 80 7.12 7.80 14.56
N SER A 81 5.89 7.86 14.05
CA SER A 81 4.92 8.91 14.39
C SER A 81 3.49 8.34 14.46
N PRO A 82 3.11 7.69 15.57
CA PRO A 82 1.80 7.05 15.71
C PRO A 82 0.62 8.03 15.69
N ALA A 83 0.86 9.30 15.97
CA ALA A 83 -0.16 10.34 15.98
C ALA A 83 -0.34 11.04 14.62
N THR A 84 0.64 10.93 13.70
CA THR A 84 0.55 11.59 12.40
C THR A 84 -0.33 10.75 11.46
N PRO A 85 -1.50 11.25 11.01
CA PRO A 85 -2.31 10.55 10.02
C PRO A 85 -1.55 10.36 8.71
N VAL A 86 -1.64 9.14 8.16
CA VAL A 86 -1.06 8.78 6.86
C VAL A 86 -2.19 8.58 5.85
N VAL A 87 -2.16 9.33 4.76
CA VAL A 87 -3.04 9.17 3.60
C VAL A 87 -2.22 8.51 2.49
N VAL A 88 -2.63 7.30 2.10
CA VAL A 88 -2.02 6.59 0.97
C VAL A 88 -2.69 7.05 -0.32
N PHE A 89 -1.92 7.61 -1.25
CA PHE A 89 -2.38 8.05 -2.56
C PHE A 89 -1.79 7.15 -3.62
N THR A 90 -2.58 6.25 -4.22
CA THR A 90 -2.04 5.11 -4.98
C THR A 90 -2.85 4.77 -6.25
N MET A 91 -2.22 4.07 -7.20
CA MET A 91 -2.88 3.47 -8.37
C MET A 91 -3.25 1.99 -8.16
N LEU A 92 -3.07 1.46 -6.95
CA LEU A 92 -3.39 0.06 -6.66
C LEU A 92 -4.88 -0.24 -6.85
N THR A 93 -5.16 -1.29 -7.62
CA THR A 93 -6.52 -1.80 -7.87
C THR A 93 -6.82 -3.09 -7.13
N ASN A 94 -5.82 -3.68 -6.47
CA ASN A 94 -5.93 -4.94 -5.76
C ASN A 94 -6.64 -4.77 -4.40
N GLY A 95 -7.91 -5.13 -4.33
CA GLY A 95 -8.71 -5.01 -3.09
C GLY A 95 -8.15 -5.75 -1.86
N GLY A 96 -7.49 -6.89 -2.05
CA GLY A 96 -6.80 -7.60 -0.95
C GLY A 96 -5.61 -6.82 -0.40
N LEU A 97 -4.78 -6.24 -1.27
CA LEU A 97 -3.66 -5.39 -0.85
C LEU A 97 -4.17 -4.08 -0.21
N LEU A 98 -5.20 -3.46 -0.78
CA LEU A 98 -5.87 -2.29 -0.21
C LEU A 98 -6.42 -2.58 1.20
N THR A 99 -6.93 -3.79 1.43
CA THR A 99 -7.36 -4.25 2.76
C THR A 99 -6.19 -4.31 3.74
N ARG A 100 -5.03 -4.83 3.32
CA ARG A 100 -3.83 -4.87 4.16
C ARG A 100 -3.27 -3.49 4.46
N ILE A 101 -3.31 -2.57 3.49
CA ILE A 101 -2.92 -1.16 3.71
C ILE A 101 -3.85 -0.54 4.76
N ARG A 102 -5.16 -0.80 4.66
CA ARG A 102 -6.14 -0.36 5.66
C ARG A 102 -5.82 -0.91 7.05
N GLU A 103 -5.51 -2.21 7.16
CA GLU A 103 -5.15 -2.88 8.42
C GLU A 103 -3.82 -2.41 9.01
N ALA A 104 -2.90 -1.88 8.18
CA ALA A 104 -1.68 -1.25 8.67
C ALA A 104 -1.95 0.02 9.50
N GLY A 105 -3.17 0.55 9.49
CA GLY A 105 -3.60 1.65 10.35
C GLY A 105 -3.43 3.03 9.71
N VAL A 106 -3.42 3.11 8.37
CA VAL A 106 -3.40 4.39 7.66
C VAL A 106 -4.70 5.16 7.91
N ALA A 107 -4.66 6.48 7.94
CA ALA A 107 -5.85 7.31 8.13
C ALA A 107 -6.78 7.28 6.90
N ALA A 108 -6.22 7.15 5.69
CA ALA A 108 -7.03 6.97 4.50
C ALA A 108 -6.29 6.33 3.33
N ILE A 109 -7.06 5.87 2.35
CA ILE A 109 -6.57 5.42 1.04
C ILE A 109 -7.36 6.12 -0.07
N VAL A 110 -6.64 6.69 -1.04
CA VAL A 110 -7.17 7.48 -2.15
C VAL A 110 -6.56 7.00 -3.46
N GLY A 111 -7.39 6.87 -4.50
CA GLY A 111 -6.95 6.54 -5.85
C GLY A 111 -6.35 7.74 -6.58
N LYS A 112 -5.19 7.59 -7.23
CA LYS A 112 -4.58 8.64 -8.08
C LYS A 112 -5.38 8.98 -9.34
N ASN A 113 -6.34 8.13 -9.71
CA ASN A 113 -7.23 8.31 -10.86
C ASN A 113 -8.52 9.07 -10.52
N GLU A 114 -8.71 9.47 -9.26
CA GLU A 114 -9.89 10.22 -8.82
C GLU A 114 -9.69 11.73 -8.93
N ASP A 115 -10.80 12.46 -8.84
CA ASP A 115 -10.79 13.93 -8.83
C ASP A 115 -9.93 14.43 -7.65
N PRO A 116 -8.98 15.37 -7.87
CA PRO A 116 -8.15 15.94 -6.81
C PRO A 116 -8.96 16.51 -5.62
N ALA A 117 -10.20 16.94 -5.83
CA ALA A 117 -11.09 17.38 -4.75
C ALA A 117 -11.36 16.27 -3.72
N VAL A 118 -11.35 15.00 -4.12
CA VAL A 118 -11.52 13.84 -3.22
C VAL A 118 -10.32 13.73 -2.28
N LEU A 119 -9.09 13.84 -2.80
CA LEU A 119 -7.88 13.85 -2.00
C LEU A 119 -7.93 14.96 -0.95
N ARG A 120 -8.28 16.19 -1.38
CA ARG A 120 -8.43 17.34 -0.49
C ARG A 120 -9.42 17.08 0.65
N GLN A 121 -10.63 16.59 0.33
CA GLN A 121 -11.65 16.29 1.35
C GLN A 121 -11.19 15.22 2.34
N ILE A 122 -10.49 14.20 1.86
CA ILE A 122 -9.99 13.11 2.70
C ILE A 122 -8.87 13.60 3.63
N CYS A 123 -7.93 14.40 3.12
CA CYS A 123 -6.87 15.00 3.94
C CYS A 123 -7.44 15.87 5.07
N LEU A 124 -8.45 16.70 4.78
CA LEU A 124 -9.14 17.50 5.80
C LEU A 124 -9.85 16.62 6.84
N GLY A 125 -10.50 15.54 6.41
CA GLY A 125 -11.12 14.59 7.32
C GLY A 125 -10.11 13.88 8.21
N ALA A 126 -8.94 13.52 7.68
CA ALA A 126 -7.87 12.89 8.44
C ALA A 126 -7.30 13.82 9.53
N LEU A 127 -7.12 15.10 9.22
CA LEU A 127 -6.69 16.13 10.18
C LEU A 127 -7.73 16.40 11.27
N ALA A 128 -9.03 16.28 10.96
CA ALA A 128 -10.12 16.42 11.92
C ALA A 128 -10.29 15.21 12.87
N GLY A 129 -9.43 14.19 12.77
CA GLY A 129 -9.52 12.98 13.59
C GLY A 129 -10.72 12.09 13.24
N HIS A 130 -11.28 12.25 12.03
CA HIS A 130 -12.34 11.36 11.58
C HIS A 130 -11.84 9.92 11.46
N ARG A 131 -12.77 8.95 11.56
CA ARG A 131 -12.46 7.54 11.33
C ARG A 131 -11.80 7.34 9.97
N GLN A 132 -11.07 6.24 9.85
CA GLN A 132 -10.39 5.81 8.63
C GLN A 132 -11.29 5.95 7.39
N ARG A 133 -10.80 6.63 6.35
CA ARG A 133 -11.57 6.96 5.14
C ARG A 133 -11.04 6.22 3.92
N LEU A 134 -11.95 5.85 3.02
CA LEU A 134 -11.62 5.34 1.70
C LEU A 134 -12.26 6.28 0.68
N SER A 135 -11.55 6.57 -0.40
CA SER A 135 -12.16 7.24 -1.53
C SER A 135 -13.18 6.33 -2.24
N PRO A 136 -14.14 6.89 -2.99
CA PRO A 136 -15.18 6.11 -3.67
C PRO A 136 -14.64 4.97 -4.53
N ALA A 137 -13.59 5.21 -5.34
CA ALA A 137 -13.02 4.18 -6.20
C ALA A 137 -12.40 3.04 -5.38
N ILE A 138 -11.64 3.39 -4.34
CA ILE A 138 -11.01 2.42 -3.45
C ILE A 138 -12.05 1.60 -2.69
N ALA A 139 -13.10 2.24 -2.18
CA ALA A 139 -14.21 1.56 -1.51
C ALA A 139 -14.89 0.54 -2.44
N GLY A 140 -15.13 0.90 -3.71
CA GLY A 140 -15.69 -0.01 -4.72
C GLY A 140 -14.78 -1.21 -5.04
N LEU A 141 -13.47 -0.98 -5.15
CA LEU A 141 -12.48 -2.05 -5.37
C LEU A 141 -12.41 -3.02 -4.18
N MET A 142 -12.48 -2.50 -2.95
CA MET A 142 -12.49 -3.33 -1.75
C MET A 142 -13.81 -4.08 -1.57
N ALA A 143 -14.96 -3.46 -1.86
CA ALA A 143 -16.26 -4.11 -1.80
C ALA A 143 -16.40 -5.23 -2.84
N SER A 144 -15.94 -5.00 -4.08
CA SER A 144 -15.96 -6.02 -5.14
C SER A 144 -14.97 -7.16 -4.88
N ALA A 145 -13.83 -6.89 -4.24
CA ALA A 145 -12.94 -7.94 -3.74
C ALA A 145 -13.58 -8.73 -2.59
N GLY A 146 -14.30 -8.06 -1.69
CA GLY A 146 -15.09 -8.68 -0.61
C GLY A 146 -16.22 -9.57 -1.14
N ALA A 147 -16.95 -9.14 -2.18
CA ALA A 147 -17.98 -9.93 -2.84
C ALA A 147 -17.40 -11.12 -3.64
N ARG A 148 -16.19 -10.99 -4.19
CA ARG A 148 -15.42 -12.14 -4.72
C ARG A 148 -14.85 -13.04 -3.61
N ALA A 149 -14.81 -12.55 -2.37
CA ALA A 149 -14.34 -13.27 -1.18
C ALA A 149 -15.46 -14.01 -0.43
N ASP A 150 -16.66 -14.18 -1.01
CA ASP A 150 -17.56 -15.28 -0.63
C ASP A 150 -16.92 -16.66 -0.86
N GLY A 151 -15.75 -16.72 -1.52
CA GLY A 151 -14.74 -17.76 -1.34
C GLY A 151 -13.62 -17.30 -0.40
N ALA A 152 -13.92 -17.12 0.88
CA ALA A 152 -13.10 -16.73 2.03
C ALA A 152 -11.63 -16.33 1.76
N ALA A 153 -11.23 -15.20 2.35
CA ALA A 153 -9.85 -14.85 2.74
C ALA A 153 -9.29 -15.87 3.75
N SER A 154 -9.22 -17.14 3.35
CA SER A 154 -8.61 -18.20 4.12
C SER A 154 -7.10 -18.03 4.04
N PRO A 155 -6.38 -18.18 5.16
CA PRO A 155 -4.93 -18.23 5.13
C PRO A 155 -4.45 -19.28 4.13
N LEU A 156 -3.27 -19.05 3.57
CA LEU A 156 -2.64 -20.07 2.74
C LEU A 156 -2.51 -21.36 3.55
N SER A 157 -2.95 -22.46 2.97
CA SER A 157 -2.71 -23.79 3.54
C SER A 157 -1.20 -24.08 3.55
N PRO A 158 -0.72 -24.96 4.43
CA PRO A 158 0.71 -25.34 4.47
C PRO A 158 1.25 -25.78 3.10
N ARG A 159 0.42 -26.47 2.30
CA ARG A 159 0.77 -26.93 0.95
C ARG A 159 0.89 -25.77 -0.05
N GLU A 160 0.06 -24.74 0.08
CA GLU A 160 0.15 -23.54 -0.77
C GLU A 160 1.39 -22.71 -0.39
N ILE A 161 1.69 -22.56 0.90
CA ILE A 161 2.89 -21.87 1.40
C ILE A 161 4.15 -22.54 0.87
N GLU A 162 4.21 -23.86 0.92
CA GLU A 162 5.33 -24.66 0.41
C GLU A 162 5.60 -24.40 -1.09
N VAL A 163 4.53 -24.38 -1.91
CA VAL A 163 4.63 -24.08 -3.34
C VAL A 163 5.05 -22.63 -3.60
N VAL A 164 4.49 -21.67 -2.88
CA VAL A 164 4.84 -20.24 -3.02
C VAL A 164 6.30 -19.99 -2.67
N ARG A 165 6.79 -20.61 -1.57
CA ARG A 165 8.20 -20.53 -1.13
C ARG A 165 9.16 -21.03 -2.19
N MET A 166 8.95 -22.25 -2.69
CA MET A 166 9.84 -22.81 -3.70
C MET A 166 9.79 -22.03 -5.02
N PHE A 167 8.61 -21.55 -5.40
CA PHE A 167 8.45 -20.74 -6.60
C PHE A 167 9.19 -19.40 -6.47
N ALA A 168 9.11 -18.76 -5.31
CA ALA A 168 9.81 -17.50 -5.04
C ALA A 168 11.33 -17.66 -4.95
N ALA A 169 11.82 -18.84 -4.54
CA ALA A 169 13.22 -19.23 -4.61
C ALA A 169 13.72 -19.56 -6.03
N GLY A 170 12.89 -19.36 -7.06
CA GLY A 170 13.26 -19.54 -8.48
C GLY A 170 12.95 -20.93 -9.05
N SER A 171 12.30 -21.82 -8.29
CA SER A 171 11.91 -23.13 -8.81
C SER A 171 10.74 -23.03 -9.79
N THR A 172 10.81 -23.77 -10.89
CA THR A 172 9.69 -23.91 -11.82
C THR A 172 8.62 -24.85 -11.26
N VAL A 173 7.39 -24.76 -11.77
CA VAL A 173 6.27 -25.62 -11.34
C VAL A 173 6.60 -27.11 -11.58
N THR A 174 7.38 -27.43 -12.62
CA THR A 174 7.86 -28.79 -12.90
C THR A 174 8.86 -29.27 -11.85
N THR A 175 9.84 -28.46 -11.47
CA THR A 175 10.81 -28.80 -10.42
C THR A 175 10.13 -28.98 -9.07
N ILE A 176 9.17 -28.11 -8.73
CA ILE A 176 8.39 -28.20 -7.48
C ILE A 176 7.57 -29.49 -7.44
N ALA A 177 6.94 -29.87 -8.57
CA ALA A 177 6.17 -31.10 -8.67
C ALA A 177 7.02 -32.35 -8.43
N ALA A 178 8.21 -32.40 -9.05
CA ALA A 178 9.17 -33.48 -8.85
C ALA A 178 9.64 -33.56 -7.38
N TYR A 179 10.01 -32.42 -6.79
CA TYR A 179 10.52 -32.35 -5.43
C TYR A 179 9.47 -32.73 -4.38
N LEU A 180 8.21 -32.31 -4.56
CA LEU A 180 7.12 -32.59 -3.62
C LEU A 180 6.45 -33.94 -3.89
N HIS A 181 6.90 -34.72 -4.88
CA HIS A 181 6.27 -35.95 -5.34
C HIS A 181 4.76 -35.77 -5.65
N ARG A 182 4.41 -34.67 -6.32
CA ARG A 182 3.03 -34.31 -6.69
C ARG A 182 2.92 -34.16 -8.21
N SER A 183 1.71 -34.28 -8.74
CA SER A 183 1.48 -34.02 -10.16
C SER A 183 1.70 -32.53 -10.49
N LEU A 184 2.12 -32.23 -11.72
CA LEU A 184 2.23 -30.87 -12.23
C LEU A 184 0.91 -30.09 -12.09
N ALA A 185 -0.21 -30.76 -12.38
CA ALA A 185 -1.54 -30.18 -12.26
C ALA A 185 -1.87 -29.80 -10.82
N THR A 186 -1.47 -30.62 -9.84
CA THR A 186 -1.66 -30.33 -8.41
C THR A 186 -0.88 -29.08 -7.99
N VAL A 187 0.40 -28.98 -8.34
CA VAL A 187 1.23 -27.83 -7.99
C VAL A 187 0.75 -26.56 -8.70
N ALA A 188 0.38 -26.64 -9.97
CA ALA A 188 -0.19 -25.52 -10.71
C ALA A 188 -1.50 -25.03 -10.08
N THR A 189 -2.36 -25.95 -9.63
CA THR A 189 -3.62 -25.63 -8.94
C THR A 189 -3.35 -25.00 -7.57
N GLN A 190 -2.40 -25.52 -6.80
CA GLN A 190 -2.00 -24.95 -5.50
C GLN A 190 -1.43 -23.54 -5.66
N LYS A 191 -0.57 -23.31 -6.66
CA LYS A 191 -0.06 -21.97 -6.99
C LYS A 191 -1.20 -21.02 -7.38
N ARG A 192 -2.12 -21.43 -8.26
CA ARG A 192 -3.28 -20.60 -8.64
C ARG A 192 -4.22 -20.33 -7.48
N SER A 193 -4.44 -21.32 -6.61
CA SER A 193 -5.25 -21.16 -5.40
C SER A 193 -4.60 -20.17 -4.43
N ALA A 194 -3.28 -20.26 -4.24
CA ALA A 194 -2.52 -19.30 -3.45
C ALA A 194 -2.63 -17.89 -4.04
N MET A 195 -2.37 -17.73 -5.35
CA MET A 195 -2.53 -16.47 -6.06
C MET A 195 -3.95 -15.90 -5.89
N ARG A 196 -5.00 -16.72 -6.02
CA ARG A 196 -6.38 -16.29 -5.79
C ARG A 196 -6.63 -15.84 -4.35
N LYS A 197 -6.19 -16.62 -3.35
CA LYS A 197 -6.34 -16.29 -1.92
C LYS A 197 -5.58 -15.01 -1.53
N LEU A 198 -4.43 -14.78 -2.14
CA LEU A 198 -3.63 -13.57 -1.97
C LEU A 198 -4.11 -12.41 -2.85
N ASN A 199 -5.11 -12.65 -3.70
CA ASN A 199 -5.58 -11.75 -4.74
C ASN A 199 -4.48 -11.26 -5.70
N ILE A 200 -3.48 -12.10 -5.96
CA ILE A 200 -2.34 -11.83 -6.84
C ILE A 200 -2.62 -12.37 -8.24
N THR A 201 -2.33 -11.58 -9.27
CA THR A 201 -2.58 -11.96 -10.67
C THR A 201 -1.30 -12.23 -11.46
N SER A 202 -0.14 -11.76 -11.01
CA SER A 202 1.14 -11.96 -11.69
C SER A 202 2.12 -12.82 -10.89
N ASN A 203 3.02 -13.50 -11.60
CA ASN A 203 4.10 -14.27 -10.96
C ASN A 203 5.08 -13.36 -10.22
N ALA A 204 5.35 -12.16 -10.74
CA ALA A 204 6.26 -11.20 -10.12
C ALA A 204 5.72 -10.74 -8.76
N ASP A 205 4.42 -10.44 -8.69
CA ASP A 205 3.74 -10.06 -7.44
C ASP A 205 3.74 -11.21 -6.43
N LEU A 206 3.64 -12.46 -6.89
CA LEU A 206 3.71 -13.63 -6.01
C LEU A 206 5.11 -13.79 -5.39
N VAL A 207 6.15 -13.50 -6.16
CA VAL A 207 7.55 -13.51 -5.69
C VAL A 207 7.80 -12.34 -4.73
N ALA A 208 7.32 -11.14 -5.06
CA ALA A 208 7.42 -9.97 -4.19
C ALA A 208 6.72 -10.23 -2.84
N TYR A 209 5.49 -10.74 -2.89
CA TYR A 209 4.74 -11.15 -1.71
C TYR A 209 5.53 -12.12 -0.82
N ALA A 210 6.15 -13.13 -1.42
CA ALA A 210 6.89 -14.13 -0.68
C ALA A 210 8.12 -13.53 0.04
N ARG A 211 8.86 -12.62 -0.62
CA ARG A 211 9.97 -11.89 0.01
C ARG A 211 9.50 -11.03 1.18
N ASP A 212 8.43 -10.28 1.00
CA ASP A 212 7.89 -9.38 2.03
C ASP A 212 7.42 -10.11 3.29
N HIS A 213 7.10 -11.39 3.18
CA HIS A 213 6.57 -12.22 4.27
C HIS A 213 7.56 -13.28 4.77
N GLY A 214 8.83 -13.21 4.38
CA GLY A 214 9.87 -14.17 4.80
C GLY A 214 9.60 -15.60 4.34
N LEU A 215 8.90 -15.74 3.22
CA LEU A 215 8.64 -17.02 2.56
C LEU A 215 9.67 -17.33 1.47
N ALA A 216 10.60 -16.44 1.18
CA ALA A 216 11.66 -16.57 0.18
C ALA A 216 12.97 -16.02 0.72
#